data_AF-A0A5M8QV17-F1
#
_entry.id   AF-A0A5M8QV17-F1
#
_cell.length_a   1.000
_cell.length_b   1.000
_cell.length_c   1.000
_cell.angle_alpha   90.00
_cell.angle_beta   90.00
_cell.angle_gamma   90.00
#
_symmetry.space_group_name_H-M   'P 1'
#
loop_
_entity.id
_entity.type
_entity.pdbx_description
1 polymer ?
#
loop_
_entity_poly.entity_id
_entity_poly.type
_entity_poly.pdbx_seq_one_letter_code
_entity_poly.pdbx_strand_id
1 'polypeptide(L)'
;MLKIIQSYNHYLTICCIVKDENESLEEWINYHRKIGVQQFYIYDNESKKSVKQTLQKAGLIKYELFSQNVKNRLIGHAFHFKSRYDCN
;
A
#
# COMPACT_ATOMS: atom_id res chain seq x y z
N MET A 1 -7.38 -10.24 40.95
CA MET A 1 -6.37 -9.76 39.98
C MET A 1 -7.09 -9.41 38.68
N LEU A 2 -7.37 -8.13 38.44
CA LEU A 2 -8.02 -7.68 37.21
C LEU A 2 -7.01 -7.69 36.06
N LYS A 3 -7.29 -8.46 35.00
CA LYS A 3 -6.52 -8.40 33.75
C LYS A 3 -6.90 -7.11 33.03
N ILE A 4 -5.94 -6.19 32.90
CA ILE A 4 -6.09 -5.04 31.99
C ILE A 4 -6.18 -5.62 30.57
N ILE A 5 -7.32 -5.43 29.92
CA ILE A 5 -7.48 -5.75 28.50
C ILE A 5 -6.63 -4.72 27.74
N GLN A 6 -5.47 -5.12 27.20
CA GLN A 6 -4.70 -4.23 26.34
C GLN A 6 -5.51 -3.96 25.07
N SER A 7 -5.99 -2.73 24.94
CA SER A 7 -6.59 -2.25 23.70
C SER A 7 -5.48 -1.92 22.72
N TYR A 8 -5.18 -2.85 21.82
CA TYR A 8 -4.26 -2.60 20.74
C TYR A 8 -4.94 -1.72 19.68
N ASN A 9 -4.36 -0.55 19.43
CA ASN A 9 -4.82 0.34 18.38
C ASN A 9 -4.36 -0.22 17.02
N HIS A 10 -5.16 -1.13 16.46
CA HIS A 10 -4.88 -1.72 15.15
C HIS A 10 -5.40 -0.80 14.05
N TYR A 11 -4.56 -0.56 13.04
CA TYR A 11 -4.94 0.19 11.85
C TYR A 11 -5.33 -0.78 10.73
N LEU A 12 -6.53 -0.61 10.15
CA LEU A 12 -6.88 -1.35 8.94
C LEU A 12 -6.00 -0.85 7.78
N THR A 13 -5.25 -1.77 7.20
CA THR A 13 -4.22 -1.48 6.20
C THR A 13 -4.42 -2.33 4.96
N ILE A 14 -4.28 -1.73 3.77
CA ILE A 14 -4.30 -2.47 2.50
C ILE A 14 -2.91 -2.48 1.88
N CYS A 15 -2.50 -3.64 1.39
CA CYS A 15 -1.31 -3.83 0.55
C CYS A 15 -1.76 -4.30 -0.83
N CYS A 16 -1.39 -3.59 -1.90
CA CYS A 16 -1.76 -3.96 -3.27
C CYS A 16 -0.66 -3.62 -4.30
N ILE A 17 -0.72 -4.31 -5.44
CA ILE A 17 0.12 -4.07 -6.62
C ILE A 17 -0.76 -3.42 -7.69
N VAL A 18 -0.26 -2.40 -8.39
CA VAL A 18 -0.98 -1.68 -9.44
C VAL A 18 -0.14 -1.61 -10.73
N LYS A 19 -0.80 -1.62 -11.89
CA LYS A 19 -0.16 -1.42 -13.20
C LYS A 19 -1.09 -0.68 -14.14
N ASP A 20 -0.68 0.50 -14.60
CA ASP A 20 -1.43 1.36 -15.52
C ASP A 20 -2.80 1.87 -15.00
N GLU A 21 -3.10 1.70 -13.71
CA GLU A 21 -4.39 2.04 -13.06
C GLU A 21 -4.51 3.52 -12.63
N ASN A 22 -3.86 4.45 -13.34
CA ASN A 22 -3.79 5.86 -12.91
C ASN A 22 -5.17 6.55 -12.82
N GLU A 23 -6.13 6.12 -13.64
CA GLU A 23 -7.46 6.74 -13.75
C GLU A 23 -8.43 6.22 -12.69
N SER A 24 -8.32 4.95 -12.31
CA SER A 24 -9.21 4.26 -11.36
C SER A 24 -8.72 4.34 -9.91
N LEU A 25 -7.39 4.48 -9.71
CA LEU A 25 -6.76 4.34 -8.40
C LEU A 25 -7.16 5.43 -7.40
N GLU A 26 -7.40 6.66 -7.85
CA GLU A 26 -7.84 7.75 -6.97
C GLU A 26 -9.22 7.46 -6.35
N GLU A 27 -10.17 7.02 -7.18
CA GLU A 27 -11.51 6.64 -6.72
C GLU A 27 -11.43 5.45 -5.75
N TRP A 28 -10.62 4.44 -6.10
CA TRP A 28 -10.41 3.26 -5.28
C TRP A 28 -9.87 3.62 -3.89
N ILE A 29 -8.87 4.52 -3.80
CA ILE A 29 -8.34 4.99 -2.51
C ILE A 29 -9.42 5.73 -1.72
N ASN A 30 -10.14 6.63 -2.37
CA ASN A 30 -11.17 7.44 -1.72
C ASN A 30 -12.32 6.58 -1.17
N TYR A 31 -12.73 5.56 -1.91
CA TYR A 31 -13.72 4.59 -1.45
C TYR A 31 -13.24 3.84 -0.20
N HIS A 32 -12.02 3.28 -0.25
CA HIS A 32 -11.48 2.50 0.86
C HIS A 32 -11.25 3.33 2.13
N ARG A 33 -10.87 4.61 1.97
CA ARG A 33 -10.81 5.56 3.10
C ARG A 33 -12.17 5.78 3.74
N LYS A 34 -13.24 5.94 2.95
CA LYS A 34 -14.61 6.16 3.46
C LYS A 34 -15.14 4.99 4.27
N ILE A 35 -14.73 3.76 3.96
CA ILE A 35 -15.15 2.56 4.69
C ILE A 35 -14.25 2.21 5.88
N GLY A 36 -13.24 3.03 6.18
CA GLY A 36 -12.43 2.92 7.40
C GLY A 36 -11.00 2.38 7.22
N VAL A 37 -10.49 2.28 5.99
CA VAL A 37 -9.07 1.95 5.75
C VAL A 37 -8.20 3.15 6.09
N GLN A 38 -7.14 2.90 6.86
CA GLN A 38 -6.30 3.95 7.45
C GLN A 38 -4.91 4.03 6.82
N GLN A 39 -4.38 2.93 6.26
CA GLN A 39 -3.05 2.87 5.68
C GLN A 39 -3.04 2.10 4.35
N PHE A 40 -2.16 2.50 3.43
CA PHE A 40 -2.02 1.89 2.10
C PHE A 40 -0.55 1.65 1.75
N TYR A 41 -0.22 0.43 1.36
CA TYR A 41 1.07 0.06 0.75
C TYR A 41 0.82 -0.29 -0.71
N ILE A 42 1.35 0.51 -1.65
CA ILE A 42 1.04 0.41 -3.07
C ILE A 42 2.32 0.17 -3.87
N TYR A 43 2.39 -0.99 -4.52
CA TYR A 43 3.52 -1.39 -5.35
C TYR A 43 3.20 -1.06 -6.80
N ASP A 44 3.97 -0.16 -7.42
CA ASP A 44 3.80 0.20 -8.84
C ASP A 44 4.61 -0.78 -9.71
N ASN A 45 3.91 -1.66 -10.41
CA ASN A 45 4.49 -2.66 -11.31
C ASN A 45 4.79 -2.07 -12.69
N GLU A 46 5.66 -1.07 -12.70
CA GLU A 46 6.19 -0.45 -13.92
C GLU A 46 5.08 0.09 -14.84
N SER A 47 4.13 0.83 -14.25
CA SER A 47 3.12 1.55 -15.03
C SER A 47 3.79 2.49 -16.04
N LYS A 48 3.22 2.58 -17.25
CA LYS A 48 3.66 3.50 -18.32
C LYS A 48 3.70 4.95 -17.83
N LYS A 49 2.73 5.30 -16.97
CA LYS A 49 2.71 6.54 -16.20
C LYS A 49 2.77 6.17 -14.72
N SER A 50 3.72 6.76 -14.00
CA SER A 50 3.85 6.50 -12.57
C SER A 50 2.61 6.95 -11.80
N VAL A 51 2.09 6.07 -10.95
CA VAL A 51 0.91 6.35 -10.11
C VAL A 51 1.19 7.34 -8.99
N LYS A 52 2.45 7.77 -8.80
CA LYS A 52 2.86 8.70 -7.74
C LYS A 52 2.02 9.97 -7.70
N GLN A 53 1.71 10.55 -8.86
CA GLN A 53 0.88 11.77 -8.94
C GLN A 53 -0.56 11.49 -8.52
N THR A 54 -1.13 10.34 -8.92
CA THR A 54 -2.46 9.89 -8.50
C THR A 54 -2.53 9.70 -6.98
N LEU A 55 -1.51 9.07 -6.37
CA LEU A 55 -1.44 8.89 -4.91
C LEU A 55 -1.35 10.22 -4.14
N GLN A 56 -0.62 11.20 -4.69
CA GLN A 56 -0.54 12.55 -4.12
C GLN A 56 -1.89 13.27 -4.17
N LYS A 57 -2.61 13.18 -5.30
CA LYS A 57 -3.97 13.75 -5.44
C LYS A 57 -4.96 13.13 -4.46
N ALA A 58 -4.88 11.82 -4.24
CA ALA A 58 -5.71 11.10 -3.28
C ALA A 58 -5.42 11.46 -1.81
N GLY A 59 -4.43 12.32 -1.54
CA GLY A 59 -4.11 12.81 -0.19
C GLY A 59 -3.59 11.73 0.75
N LEU A 60 -2.89 10.72 0.22
CA LEU A 60 -2.24 9.70 1.03
C LEU A 60 -0.98 10.28 1.68
N ILE A 61 -1.03 10.43 3.02
CA ILE A 61 0.08 10.97 3.83
C ILE A 61 1.16 9.89 4.06
N LYS A 62 0.77 8.61 4.07
CA LYS A 62 1.66 7.46 4.22
C LYS A 62 1.37 6.43 3.13
N TYR A 63 2.23 6.39 2.12
CA TYR A 63 2.29 5.33 1.13
C TYR A 63 3.76 5.02 0.84
N GLU A 64 4.06 3.75 0.62
CA GLU A 64 5.38 3.33 0.13
C GLU A 64 5.22 2.83 -1.28
N LEU A 65 5.89 3.51 -2.24
CA LEU A 65 6.01 3.06 -3.61
C LEU A 65 7.26 2.21 -3.74
N PHE A 66 7.07 0.92 -4.02
CA PHE A 66 8.15 0.05 -4.43
C PHE A 66 8.15 -0.02 -5.95
N SER A 67 9.13 0.65 -6.58
CA SER A 67 9.37 0.50 -8.02
C SER A 67 10.39 -0.61 -8.23
N GLN A 68 10.05 -1.59 -9.07
CA GLN A 68 10.96 -2.69 -9.42
C GLN A 68 12.28 -2.22 -10.08
N ASN A 69 12.32 -0.97 -10.57
CA ASN A 69 13.50 -0.33 -11.13
C ASN A 69 14.46 0.25 -10.07
N VAL A 70 14.08 0.28 -8.79
CA VAL A 70 14.99 0.56 -7.67
C VAL A 70 15.51 -0.76 -7.13
N LYS A 71 16.30 -1.48 -7.95
CA LYS A 71 17.13 -2.57 -7.45
C LYS A 71 18.10 -1.97 -6.43
N ASN A 72 17.98 -2.38 -5.17
CA ASN A 72 18.90 -2.14 -4.07
C ASN A 72 18.89 -0.74 -3.42
N ARG A 73 17.80 -0.36 -2.76
CA ARG A 73 17.94 0.51 -1.59
C ARG A 73 16.86 0.23 -0.55
N LEU A 74 17.29 -0.41 0.53
CA LEU A 74 16.58 -0.64 1.79
C LEU A 74 15.68 -1.89 1.84
N ILE A 75 16.35 -3.03 2.09
CA ILE A 75 15.79 -4.00 3.04
C ILE A 75 15.70 -3.25 4.38
N GLY A 76 14.50 -3.02 4.90
CA GLY A 76 14.35 -2.48 6.25
C GLY A 76 13.08 -1.68 6.47
N HIS A 77 11.94 -2.37 6.50
CA HIS A 77 10.93 -2.27 7.55
C HIS A 77 9.94 -3.44 7.33
N ALA A 78 10.36 -4.63 7.77
CA ALA A 78 9.54 -5.81 8.06
C ALA A 78 8.28 -6.07 7.22
N PHE A 79 8.43 -6.54 5.98
CA PHE A 79 7.44 -7.44 5.38
C PHE A 79 8.16 -8.60 4.66
N HIS A 80 8.34 -9.69 5.39
CA HIS A 80 8.79 -10.97 4.86
C HIS A 80 7.63 -11.61 4.08
N PHE A 81 7.33 -11.11 2.88
CA PHE A 81 6.52 -11.84 1.90
C PHE A 81 7.47 -12.38 0.83
N LYS A 82 8.01 -13.57 1.10
CA LYS A 82 8.63 -14.40 0.06
C LYS A 82 7.48 -14.84 -0.85
N SER A 83 7.22 -14.08 -1.90
CA SER A 83 6.23 -14.40 -2.92
C SER A 83 6.50 -15.80 -3.49
N ARG A 84 5.69 -16.78 -3.10
CA ARG A 84 5.47 -18.02 -3.87
C ARG A 84 4.18 -17.83 -4.68
N TYR A 85 4.19 -16.89 -5.61
CA TYR A 85 3.17 -16.84 -6.65
C TYR A 85 3.89 -16.72 -8.00
N ASP A 86 4.60 -17.79 -8.35
CA ASP A 86 4.71 -18.20 -9.75
C ASP A 86 3.36 -18.85 -10.08
N CYS A 87 2.41 -18.04 -10.52
CA CYS A 87 1.20 -18.55 -11.17
C CYS A 87 1.56 -18.73 -12.64
N ASN A 88 1.57 -19.99 -13.08
CA ASN A 88 1.76 -20.42 -14.47
C ASN A 88 0.79 -19.76 -15.44
#